data_AF-A0A973TF62-F1
#
_entry.id   AF-A0A973TF62-F1
#
_cell.length_a   1.000
_cell.length_b   1.000
_cell.length_c   1.000
_cell.angle_alpha   90.00
_cell.angle_beta   90.00
_cell.angle_gamma   90.00
#
_symmetry.space_group_name_H-M   'P 1'
#
loop_
_entity.id
_entity.type
_entity.pdbx_description
1 polymer ?
#
loop_
_entity_poly.entity_id
_entity_poly.type
_entity_poly.pdbx_seq_one_letter_code
_entity_poly.pdbx_strand_id
1 'polypeptide(L)'
;MRRQTSSRPPIIKWLPWSIAAILAACGLSTRGLVQAPDPALAGPEADLVAEGQQIFRYETFGDEQQWTDTLRLHEVVDQKLQPLEALRLGLKVDVDKLHLGRFLLHNPFGASGTRELLREDAVVGVRAQFGPDGHITKLGITCALCHSTVDNSFVHGIGHRLDGWPNRDLDVGAIIAMAPGIPEDKKAVYRSWGKGKYDPRFNFDGKSTPLVLPPAYGLANVRNETYTADAPISYWNNYVAVTQMGGMGNFSEPRLGIEVHREPDLVTARLPALRAYQHSLAAPRSMALDAAGQRGKTVFDSQCSGCHVGGNGTDNNAGVLHDPAETGMDGAYAERTVNKRYRTTPLRGLRFHPPYFHDGSAATLADVVAHYNRRRSLNLTDVQQRDLVRYLESL
;
A
#
# COMPACT_ATOMS: atom_id res chain seq x y z
N MET A 1 -71.40 38.26 -29.39
CA MET A 1 -70.60 39.30 -28.70
C MET A 1 -69.83 38.64 -27.55
N ARG A 2 -68.56 39.00 -27.42
CA ARG A 2 -67.54 38.46 -26.50
C ARG A 2 -67.99 38.35 -25.04
N ARG A 3 -67.48 37.35 -24.32
CA ARG A 3 -66.82 37.51 -23.01
C ARG A 3 -65.80 36.39 -22.78
N GLN A 4 -64.58 36.82 -22.48
CA GLN A 4 -63.45 36.01 -22.04
C GLN A 4 -63.65 35.56 -20.60
N THR A 5 -63.28 34.32 -20.29
CA THR A 5 -62.96 33.87 -18.93
C THR A 5 -61.61 33.17 -18.95
N SER A 6 -60.73 33.63 -18.06
CA SER A 6 -59.34 33.20 -17.90
C SER A 6 -59.23 31.79 -17.32
N SER A 7 -58.41 30.94 -17.93
CA SER A 7 -57.89 29.71 -17.33
C SER A 7 -56.36 29.70 -17.46
N ARG A 8 -55.65 29.73 -16.33
CA ARG A 8 -54.20 29.49 -16.26
C ARG A 8 -53.92 27.98 -16.37
N PRO A 9 -52.98 27.52 -17.21
CA PRO A 9 -52.35 26.22 -17.11
C PRO A 9 -50.88 26.33 -16.62
N PRO A 10 -50.17 25.21 -16.34
CA PRO A 10 -49.24 25.11 -15.23
C PRO A 10 -47.79 25.53 -15.55
N ILE A 11 -47.06 25.80 -14.48
CA ILE A 11 -45.65 26.19 -14.45
C ILE A 11 -44.78 24.99 -14.86
N ILE A 12 -44.24 25.03 -16.08
CA ILE A 12 -43.10 24.20 -16.50
C ILE A 12 -41.85 24.89 -15.95
N LYS A 13 -41.25 24.33 -14.89
CA LYS A 13 -39.93 24.77 -14.41
C LYS A 13 -38.85 24.19 -15.32
N TRP A 14 -38.39 25.03 -16.24
CA TRP A 14 -37.12 24.83 -16.94
C TRP A 14 -35.98 24.98 -15.93
N LEU A 15 -35.19 23.94 -15.75
CA LEU A 15 -33.97 23.95 -14.93
C LEU A 15 -32.82 24.46 -15.83
N PRO A 16 -32.26 25.66 -15.63
CA PRO A 16 -31.15 26.11 -16.45
C PRO A 16 -29.86 25.42 -16.00
N TRP A 17 -29.19 24.83 -16.96
CA TRP A 17 -27.81 24.40 -16.90
C TRP A 17 -26.91 25.58 -16.56
N SER A 18 -26.26 25.55 -15.40
CA SER A 18 -25.15 26.46 -15.05
C SER A 18 -24.35 25.88 -13.89
N ILE A 19 -23.47 24.93 -14.19
CA ILE A 19 -22.31 24.66 -13.33
C ILE A 19 -21.08 24.82 -14.23
N ALA A 20 -20.62 26.06 -14.33
CA ALA A 20 -19.32 26.41 -14.86
C ALA A 20 -18.69 27.43 -13.90
N ALA A 21 -17.39 27.22 -13.63
CA ALA A 21 -16.46 28.13 -12.98
C ALA A 21 -16.52 28.26 -11.44
N ILE A 22 -15.95 27.26 -10.74
CA ILE A 22 -15.04 27.52 -9.60
C ILE A 22 -13.90 26.49 -9.65
N LEU A 23 -12.85 26.75 -10.43
CA LEU A 23 -11.55 26.08 -10.34
C LEU A 23 -10.45 27.13 -10.52
N ALA A 24 -10.23 27.91 -9.47
CA ALA A 24 -9.00 28.64 -9.26
C ALA A 24 -8.83 28.85 -7.74
N ALA A 25 -7.62 28.56 -7.24
CA ALA A 25 -7.17 28.70 -5.85
C ALA A 25 -7.46 27.53 -4.89
N CYS A 26 -6.76 26.41 -5.08
CA CYS A 26 -5.93 25.77 -4.04
C CYS A 26 -5.19 24.56 -4.63
N GLY A 27 -4.24 24.82 -5.53
CA GLY A 27 -3.23 23.84 -5.90
C GLY A 27 -2.07 23.94 -4.91
N LEU A 28 -2.15 23.28 -3.75
CA LEU A 28 -0.92 22.86 -3.08
C LEU A 28 -0.29 21.80 -3.99
N SER A 29 0.74 22.21 -4.72
CA SER A 29 1.49 21.35 -5.62
C SER A 29 2.09 20.18 -4.81
N THR A 30 1.64 18.96 -5.07
CA THR A 30 2.19 17.71 -4.52
C THR A 30 3.60 17.40 -5.02
N ARG A 31 4.16 18.23 -5.93
CA ARG A 31 5.57 18.17 -6.37
C ARG A 31 6.59 18.22 -5.23
N GLY A 32 6.21 18.62 -4.01
CA GLY A 32 7.07 18.62 -2.84
C GLY A 32 7.12 17.30 -2.05
N LEU A 33 6.27 16.31 -2.34
CA LEU A 33 6.15 15.08 -1.54
C LEU A 33 7.04 13.93 -2.03
N VAL A 34 7.36 13.90 -3.32
CA VAL A 34 8.16 12.83 -3.93
C VAL A 34 9.53 13.39 -4.26
N GLN A 35 10.56 12.84 -3.64
CA GLN A 35 11.94 13.14 -4.05
C GLN A 35 12.17 12.50 -5.42
N ALA A 36 12.64 13.30 -6.39
CA ALA A 36 13.13 12.76 -7.65
C ALA A 36 14.27 11.77 -7.37
N PRO A 37 14.46 10.73 -8.19
CA PRO A 37 15.62 9.86 -8.10
C PRO A 37 16.90 10.69 -8.02
N ASP A 38 17.88 10.24 -7.23
CA ASP A 38 19.17 10.92 -7.13
C ASP A 38 19.78 11.07 -8.54
N PRO A 39 20.05 12.31 -9.02
CA PRO A 39 20.63 12.52 -10.35
C PRO A 39 22.03 11.88 -10.53
N ALA A 40 22.61 11.31 -9.47
CA ALA A 40 23.87 10.59 -9.48
C ALA A 40 23.82 9.18 -10.11
N LEU A 41 22.64 8.61 -10.38
CA LEU A 41 22.53 7.30 -11.02
C LEU A 41 22.65 7.43 -12.55
N ALA A 42 23.87 7.30 -13.06
CA ALA A 42 24.13 7.15 -14.50
C ALA A 42 24.81 5.79 -14.77
N GLY A 43 24.40 5.12 -15.85
CA GLY A 43 24.97 3.84 -16.27
C GLY A 43 24.18 2.60 -15.79
N PRO A 44 24.81 1.41 -15.71
CA PRO A 44 24.13 0.13 -15.51
C PRO A 44 23.22 0.03 -14.27
N GLU A 45 23.52 0.80 -13.22
CA GLU A 45 22.68 0.86 -12.02
C GLU A 45 21.34 1.56 -12.27
N ALA A 46 21.33 2.60 -13.10
CA ALA A 46 20.11 3.29 -13.50
C ALA A 46 19.20 2.41 -14.36
N ASP A 47 19.81 1.62 -15.28
CA ASP A 47 19.07 0.66 -16.10
C ASP A 47 18.43 -0.44 -15.26
N LEU A 48 19.16 -0.97 -14.26
CA LEU A 48 18.66 -1.98 -13.34
C LEU A 48 17.50 -1.46 -12.47
N VAL A 49 17.59 -0.21 -12.00
CA VAL A 49 16.52 0.47 -11.27
C VAL A 49 15.29 0.69 -12.15
N ALA A 50 15.48 1.09 -13.41
CA ALA A 50 14.38 1.27 -14.37
C ALA A 50 13.67 -0.06 -14.69
N GLU A 51 14.43 -1.15 -14.88
CA GLU A 51 13.89 -2.50 -15.03
C GLU A 51 13.09 -2.91 -13.79
N GLY A 52 13.65 -2.69 -12.60
CA GLY A 52 12.99 -2.97 -11.34
C GLY A 52 11.68 -2.22 -11.15
N GLN A 53 11.60 -0.98 -11.64
CA GLN A 53 10.36 -0.21 -11.65
C GLN A 53 9.29 -0.84 -12.56
N GLN A 54 9.69 -1.31 -13.75
CA GLN A 54 8.75 -2.00 -14.64
C GLN A 54 8.24 -3.29 -13.99
N ILE A 55 9.14 -4.07 -13.38
CA ILE A 55 8.79 -5.30 -12.66
C ILE A 55 7.80 -4.99 -11.53
N PHE A 56 8.14 -4.03 -10.66
CA PHE A 56 7.30 -3.65 -9.52
C PHE A 56 5.89 -3.21 -9.93
N ARG A 57 5.77 -2.47 -11.04
CA ARG A 57 4.49 -1.91 -11.49
C ARG A 57 3.65 -2.90 -12.30
N TYR A 58 4.27 -3.74 -13.13
CA TYR A 58 3.57 -4.42 -14.22
C TYR A 58 3.79 -5.93 -14.30
N GLU A 59 4.80 -6.49 -13.64
CA GLU A 59 5.06 -7.93 -13.69
C GLU A 59 4.13 -8.68 -12.72
N THR A 60 3.36 -9.63 -13.27
CA THR A 60 2.47 -10.52 -12.50
C THR A 60 3.17 -11.81 -12.10
N PHE A 61 4.33 -12.11 -12.69
CA PHE A 61 5.06 -13.36 -12.50
C PHE A 61 4.24 -14.61 -12.85
N GLY A 62 3.22 -14.50 -13.71
CA GLY A 62 2.33 -15.63 -14.00
C GLY A 62 1.33 -15.94 -12.88
N ASP A 63 1.04 -14.99 -11.99
CA ASP A 63 0.09 -15.17 -10.89
C ASP A 63 -1.37 -15.31 -11.33
N GLU A 64 -1.66 -15.16 -12.63
CA GLU A 64 -2.99 -15.35 -13.19
C GLU A 64 -3.51 -16.78 -12.94
N GLN A 65 -2.64 -17.79 -12.80
CA GLN A 65 -3.07 -19.14 -12.40
C GLN A 65 -3.81 -19.16 -11.04
N GLN A 66 -3.44 -18.25 -10.14
CA GLN A 66 -4.11 -18.09 -8.86
C GLN A 66 -5.36 -17.23 -9.03
N TRP A 67 -5.21 -15.99 -9.53
CA TRP A 67 -6.31 -15.00 -9.53
C TRP A 67 -7.39 -15.27 -10.59
N THR A 68 -6.99 -15.83 -11.72
CA THR A 68 -7.88 -16.21 -12.83
C THR A 68 -8.36 -17.63 -12.65
N ASP A 69 -7.45 -18.61 -12.68
CA ASP A 69 -7.85 -20.02 -12.86
C ASP A 69 -8.41 -20.62 -11.56
N THR A 70 -7.74 -20.35 -10.44
CA THR A 70 -8.13 -20.91 -9.13
C THR A 70 -9.23 -20.08 -8.46
N LEU A 71 -8.99 -18.78 -8.28
CA LEU A 71 -9.88 -17.89 -7.53
C LEU A 71 -11.07 -17.40 -8.37
N ARG A 72 -10.93 -17.38 -9.70
CA ARG A 72 -11.96 -16.90 -10.63
C ARG A 72 -12.41 -15.46 -10.33
N LEU A 73 -11.49 -14.63 -9.80
CA LEU A 73 -11.81 -13.25 -9.44
C LEU A 73 -12.14 -12.41 -10.69
N HIS A 74 -11.52 -12.74 -11.83
CA HIS A 74 -11.81 -12.12 -13.13
C HIS A 74 -13.30 -12.12 -13.47
N GLU A 75 -14.08 -13.15 -13.12
CA GLU A 75 -15.53 -13.20 -13.39
C GLU A 75 -16.30 -12.08 -12.67
N VAL A 76 -15.90 -11.79 -11.43
CA VAL A 76 -16.52 -10.72 -10.62
C VAL A 76 -16.08 -9.36 -11.12
N VAL A 77 -14.79 -9.20 -11.41
CA VAL A 77 -14.23 -7.95 -11.94
C VAL A 77 -14.84 -7.61 -13.30
N ASP A 78 -14.96 -8.61 -14.17
CA ASP A 78 -15.48 -8.45 -15.52
C ASP A 78 -16.97 -8.09 -15.51
N GLN A 79 -17.78 -8.73 -14.67
CA GLN A 79 -19.24 -8.65 -14.79
C GLN A 79 -19.90 -7.73 -13.76
N LYS A 80 -19.30 -7.56 -12.58
CA LYS A 80 -20.01 -7.00 -11.41
C LYS A 80 -19.32 -5.77 -10.82
N LEU A 81 -17.99 -5.76 -10.75
CA LEU A 81 -17.26 -4.72 -10.04
C LEU A 81 -17.33 -3.38 -10.78
N GLN A 82 -17.95 -2.38 -10.15
CA GLN A 82 -18.05 -1.02 -10.69
C GLN A 82 -16.88 -0.14 -10.24
N PRO A 83 -16.50 0.91 -10.99
CA PRO A 83 -15.37 1.77 -10.61
C PRO A 83 -15.48 2.37 -9.21
N LEU A 84 -16.67 2.83 -8.82
CA LEU A 84 -16.89 3.40 -7.49
C LEU A 84 -16.76 2.36 -6.37
N GLU A 85 -17.16 1.12 -6.62
CA GLU A 85 -16.98 0.01 -5.67
C GLU A 85 -15.50 -0.37 -5.57
N ALA A 86 -14.79 -0.46 -6.71
CA ALA A 86 -13.35 -0.66 -6.75
C ALA A 86 -12.59 0.41 -5.93
N LEU A 87 -12.95 1.69 -6.07
CA LEU A 87 -12.38 2.78 -5.27
C LEU A 87 -12.70 2.63 -3.77
N ARG A 88 -13.91 2.17 -3.41
CA ARG A 88 -14.29 1.92 -2.00
C ARG A 88 -13.51 0.77 -1.37
N LEU A 89 -13.16 -0.24 -2.17
CA LEU A 89 -12.24 -1.32 -1.83
C LEU A 89 -10.77 -0.88 -1.80
N GLY A 90 -10.49 0.40 -2.13
CA GLY A 90 -9.16 0.99 -2.06
C GLY A 90 -8.26 0.77 -3.27
N LEU A 91 -8.80 0.21 -4.37
CA LEU A 91 -8.09 0.22 -5.64
C LEU A 91 -7.84 1.67 -6.09
N LYS A 92 -6.68 1.92 -6.68
CA LYS A 92 -6.26 3.27 -7.10
C LYS A 92 -6.24 3.38 -8.62
N VAL A 93 -6.51 4.58 -9.11
CA VAL A 93 -6.47 4.89 -10.55
C VAL A 93 -5.37 5.91 -10.82
N ASP A 94 -4.43 5.53 -11.68
CA ASP A 94 -3.35 6.36 -12.20
C ASP A 94 -3.87 7.27 -13.32
N VAL A 95 -3.92 8.58 -13.07
CA VAL A 95 -4.40 9.56 -14.07
C VAL A 95 -3.47 9.67 -15.26
N ASP A 96 -2.20 9.31 -15.12
CA ASP A 96 -1.23 9.38 -16.23
C ASP A 96 -1.46 8.31 -17.29
N LYS A 97 -2.29 7.30 -16.97
CA LYS A 97 -2.71 6.24 -17.88
C LYS A 97 -4.14 6.43 -18.41
N LEU A 98 -4.94 7.25 -17.72
CA LEU A 98 -6.36 7.39 -17.98
C LEU A 98 -6.68 8.41 -19.08
N HIS A 99 -7.31 7.93 -20.16
CA HIS A 99 -7.89 8.71 -21.24
C HIS A 99 -9.36 8.99 -20.90
N LEU A 100 -9.60 10.09 -20.16
CA LEU A 100 -10.92 10.42 -19.60
C LEU A 100 -12.08 10.38 -20.62
N GLY A 101 -11.84 10.85 -21.85
CA GLY A 101 -12.86 10.82 -22.90
C GLY A 101 -13.30 9.39 -23.28
N ARG A 102 -12.36 8.44 -23.34
CA ARG A 102 -12.65 7.04 -23.64
C ARG A 102 -13.35 6.36 -22.48
N PHE A 103 -12.93 6.64 -21.26
CA PHE A 103 -13.56 6.13 -20.04
C PHE A 103 -15.04 6.57 -19.92
N LEU A 104 -15.35 7.84 -20.20
CA LEU A 104 -16.73 8.36 -20.15
C LEU A 104 -17.66 7.71 -21.18
N LEU A 105 -17.13 7.27 -22.33
CA LEU A 105 -17.90 6.57 -23.37
C LEU A 105 -18.29 5.14 -22.98
N HIS A 106 -17.54 4.50 -22.07
CA HIS A 106 -17.72 3.09 -21.69
C HIS A 106 -18.56 2.90 -20.43
N ASN A 107 -19.55 3.78 -20.19
CA ASN A 107 -20.40 3.80 -19.00
C ASN A 107 -19.58 3.75 -17.69
N PRO A 108 -19.08 4.89 -17.20
CA PRO A 108 -18.17 4.96 -16.05
C PRO A 108 -18.81 4.51 -14.72
N PHE A 109 -20.12 4.21 -14.72
CA PHE A 109 -20.86 3.74 -13.54
C PHE A 109 -21.14 2.23 -13.57
N GLY A 110 -20.86 1.54 -14.68
CA GLY A 110 -21.02 0.09 -14.82
C GLY A 110 -19.70 -0.67 -14.79
N ALA A 111 -19.77 -2.00 -14.78
CA ALA A 111 -18.59 -2.87 -14.86
C ALA A 111 -17.77 -2.66 -16.15
N SER A 112 -18.39 -2.17 -17.23
CA SER A 112 -17.68 -1.75 -18.45
C SER A 112 -16.68 -0.63 -18.21
N GLY A 113 -16.97 0.29 -17.28
CA GLY A 113 -16.02 1.33 -16.88
C GLY A 113 -14.79 0.72 -16.21
N THR A 114 -14.95 -0.28 -15.34
CA THR A 114 -13.83 -0.99 -14.71
C THR A 114 -12.98 -1.71 -15.75
N ARG A 115 -13.61 -2.37 -16.73
CA ARG A 115 -12.90 -3.00 -17.84
C ARG A 115 -12.10 -1.98 -18.66
N GLU A 116 -12.63 -0.79 -18.88
CA GLU A 116 -11.89 0.26 -19.59
C GLU A 116 -10.69 0.77 -18.79
N LEU A 117 -10.85 1.01 -17.49
CA LEU A 117 -9.72 1.38 -16.62
C LEU A 117 -8.61 0.32 -16.65
N LEU A 118 -8.97 -0.96 -16.66
CA LEU A 118 -8.03 -2.07 -16.75
C LEU A 118 -7.39 -2.16 -18.14
N ARG A 119 -8.15 -1.92 -19.21
CA ARG A 119 -7.65 -1.93 -20.60
C ARG A 119 -6.61 -0.84 -20.84
N GLU A 120 -6.75 0.29 -20.15
CA GLU A 120 -5.80 1.39 -20.19
C GLU A 120 -4.63 1.24 -19.20
N ASP A 121 -4.56 0.13 -18.45
CA ASP A 121 -3.60 -0.09 -17.37
C ASP A 121 -3.63 1.02 -16.30
N ALA A 122 -4.80 1.63 -16.10
CA ALA A 122 -4.98 2.74 -15.16
C ALA A 122 -5.24 2.26 -13.73
N VAL A 123 -5.71 1.04 -13.51
CA VAL A 123 -5.85 0.49 -12.14
C VAL A 123 -4.48 0.06 -11.63
N VAL A 124 -3.98 0.75 -10.59
CA VAL A 124 -2.64 0.52 -10.05
C VAL A 124 -2.53 -0.90 -9.49
N GLY A 125 -1.57 -1.66 -10.02
CA GLY A 125 -1.22 -2.98 -9.53
C GLY A 125 -2.13 -4.13 -9.97
N VAL A 126 -3.07 -3.89 -10.89
CA VAL A 126 -3.93 -4.93 -11.46
C VAL A 126 -3.68 -5.02 -12.97
N ARG A 127 -3.42 -6.22 -13.47
CA ARG A 127 -3.20 -6.48 -14.90
C ARG A 127 -4.33 -7.34 -15.45
N ALA A 128 -4.86 -6.96 -16.61
CA ALA A 128 -5.90 -7.72 -17.28
C ALA A 128 -5.53 -8.00 -18.74
N GLN A 129 -5.87 -9.19 -19.22
CA GLN A 129 -5.88 -9.52 -20.65
C GLN A 129 -7.32 -9.69 -21.10
N PHE A 130 -7.60 -9.33 -22.35
CA PHE A 130 -8.95 -9.29 -22.89
C PHE A 130 -9.09 -10.19 -24.11
N GLY A 131 -10.24 -10.86 -24.21
CA GLY A 131 -10.64 -11.62 -25.38
C GLY A 131 -11.15 -10.73 -26.51
N PRO A 132 -11.37 -11.30 -27.71
CA PRO A 132 -11.92 -10.56 -28.87
C PRO A 132 -13.31 -9.96 -28.64
N ASP A 133 -14.07 -10.52 -27.71
CA ASP A 133 -15.40 -10.09 -27.28
C ASP A 133 -15.36 -8.93 -26.25
N GLY A 134 -14.16 -8.52 -25.83
CA GLY A 134 -13.96 -7.42 -24.90
C GLY A 134 -14.06 -7.81 -23.42
N HIS A 135 -14.24 -9.10 -23.10
CA HIS A 135 -14.26 -9.63 -21.75
C HIS A 135 -12.85 -9.96 -21.22
N ILE A 136 -12.67 -9.91 -19.90
CA ILE A 136 -11.41 -10.26 -19.24
C ILE A 136 -11.20 -11.78 -19.32
N THR A 137 -10.07 -12.20 -19.90
CA THR A 137 -9.67 -13.62 -20.00
C THR A 137 -8.61 -13.99 -18.99
N LYS A 138 -7.78 -13.02 -18.56
CA LYS A 138 -6.82 -13.19 -17.47
C LYS A 138 -6.76 -11.94 -16.61
N LEU A 139 -6.58 -12.15 -15.32
CA LEU A 139 -6.41 -11.13 -14.29
C LEU A 139 -5.27 -11.57 -13.37
N GLY A 140 -4.33 -10.66 -13.14
CA GLY A 140 -3.21 -10.84 -12.22
C GLY A 140 -2.94 -9.57 -11.42
N ILE A 141 -2.08 -9.65 -10.42
CA ILE A 141 -1.72 -8.51 -9.59
C ILE A 141 -0.21 -8.28 -9.61
N THR A 142 0.24 -7.13 -9.12
CA THR A 142 1.67 -6.78 -9.02
C THR A 142 1.99 -6.22 -7.64
N CYS A 143 3.28 -6.05 -7.35
CA CYS A 143 3.74 -5.46 -6.08
C CYS A 143 3.10 -4.09 -5.80
N ALA A 144 2.83 -3.31 -6.86
CA ALA A 144 2.23 -1.98 -6.77
C ALA A 144 0.81 -1.97 -6.21
N LEU A 145 0.07 -3.09 -6.22
CA LEU A 145 -1.30 -3.14 -5.68
C LEU A 145 -1.33 -2.72 -4.21
N CYS A 146 -0.41 -3.28 -3.42
CA CYS A 146 -0.30 -3.03 -1.98
C CYS A 146 0.70 -1.92 -1.64
N HIS A 147 1.77 -1.79 -2.44
CA HIS A 147 2.91 -0.92 -2.15
C HIS A 147 2.96 0.37 -2.98
N SER A 148 1.86 0.72 -3.67
CA SER A 148 1.68 2.03 -4.28
C SER A 148 0.33 2.63 -3.93
N THR A 149 0.27 3.95 -3.88
CA THR A 149 -0.98 4.71 -3.82
C THR A 149 -0.96 5.81 -4.88
N VAL A 150 -1.89 6.75 -4.81
CA VAL A 150 -1.92 7.95 -5.64
C VAL A 150 -1.99 9.20 -4.77
N ASP A 151 -1.56 10.33 -5.31
CA ASP A 151 -1.54 11.62 -4.60
C ASP A 151 -2.92 12.28 -4.43
N ASN A 152 -3.99 11.66 -4.96
CA ASN A 152 -5.37 12.15 -4.93
C ASN A 152 -5.58 13.53 -5.58
N SER A 153 -4.69 13.93 -6.49
CA SER A 153 -4.73 15.24 -7.17
C SER A 153 -5.98 15.48 -8.02
N PHE A 154 -6.69 14.43 -8.43
CA PHE A 154 -7.97 14.55 -9.12
C PHE A 154 -9.15 14.40 -8.16
N VAL A 155 -9.29 13.23 -7.53
CA VAL A 155 -10.23 12.96 -6.42
C VAL A 155 -9.62 11.87 -5.52
N HIS A 156 -10.18 11.66 -4.33
CA HIS A 156 -9.70 10.58 -3.47
C HIS A 156 -9.74 9.21 -4.19
N GLY A 157 -8.59 8.53 -4.24
CA GLY A 157 -8.37 7.28 -4.96
C GLY A 157 -7.90 7.43 -6.42
N ILE A 158 -7.85 8.67 -6.95
CA ILE A 158 -7.46 8.96 -8.34
C ILE A 158 -6.44 10.09 -8.38
N GLY A 159 -5.26 9.84 -8.93
CA GLY A 159 -4.19 10.83 -9.01
C GLY A 159 -2.91 10.27 -9.62
N HIS A 160 -1.79 10.98 -9.44
CA HIS A 160 -0.48 10.52 -9.89
C HIS A 160 0.04 9.43 -8.98
N ARG A 161 0.56 8.35 -9.57
CA ARG A 161 1.07 7.18 -8.83
C ARG A 161 2.26 7.55 -7.93
N LEU A 162 2.21 7.01 -6.71
CA LEU A 162 3.23 7.13 -5.66
C LEU A 162 3.71 5.73 -5.26
N ASP A 163 4.86 5.30 -5.78
CA ASP A 163 5.43 3.99 -5.44
C ASP A 163 6.19 4.01 -4.11
N GLY A 164 6.13 2.90 -3.37
CA GLY A 164 6.70 2.78 -2.03
C GLY A 164 5.79 3.26 -0.91
N TRP A 165 4.73 4.00 -1.27
CA TRP A 165 3.73 4.47 -0.33
C TRP A 165 2.67 3.38 -0.15
N PRO A 166 2.41 2.92 1.10
CA PRO A 166 1.51 1.80 1.32
C PRO A 166 0.07 2.20 0.99
N ASN A 167 -0.67 1.32 0.30
CA ASN A 167 -2.07 1.56 0.02
C ASN A 167 -2.94 1.31 1.27
N ARG A 168 -3.09 2.34 2.09
CA ARG A 168 -3.87 2.29 3.34
C ARG A 168 -5.37 2.10 3.16
N ASP A 169 -5.89 2.36 1.97
CA ASP A 169 -7.31 2.23 1.69
C ASP A 169 -7.68 0.83 1.20
N LEU A 170 -6.69 0.04 0.75
CA LEU A 170 -6.88 -1.27 0.13
C LEU A 170 -7.45 -2.29 1.12
N ASP A 171 -8.62 -2.83 0.81
CA ASP A 171 -9.23 -3.92 1.55
C ASP A 171 -8.92 -5.26 0.86
N VAL A 172 -7.70 -5.75 1.05
CA VAL A 172 -7.23 -6.99 0.41
C VAL A 172 -8.13 -8.16 0.78
N GLY A 173 -8.55 -8.23 2.05
CA GLY A 173 -9.43 -9.26 2.56
C GLY A 173 -10.81 -9.24 1.91
N ALA A 174 -11.44 -8.07 1.82
CA ALA A 174 -12.72 -7.94 1.11
C ALA A 174 -12.59 -8.33 -0.37
N ILE A 175 -11.50 -7.92 -1.04
CA ILE A 175 -11.25 -8.26 -2.45
C ILE A 175 -11.14 -9.77 -2.66
N ILE A 176 -10.30 -10.45 -1.86
CA ILE A 176 -10.17 -11.91 -1.92
C ILE A 176 -11.52 -12.57 -1.62
N ALA A 177 -12.28 -12.08 -0.64
CA ALA A 177 -13.57 -12.64 -0.27
C ALA A 177 -14.66 -12.48 -1.35
N MET A 178 -14.45 -11.65 -2.38
CA MET A 178 -15.34 -11.60 -3.55
C MET A 178 -15.14 -12.80 -4.49
N ALA A 179 -13.95 -13.41 -4.47
CA ALA A 179 -13.60 -14.47 -5.40
C ALA A 179 -14.52 -15.70 -5.24
N PRO A 180 -15.13 -16.21 -6.33
CA PRO A 180 -15.95 -17.42 -6.28
C PRO A 180 -15.19 -18.65 -5.79
N GLY A 181 -13.89 -18.74 -6.07
CA GLY A 181 -13.04 -19.87 -5.68
C GLY A 181 -12.70 -19.94 -4.18
N ILE A 182 -13.10 -18.97 -3.36
CA ILE A 182 -12.84 -18.98 -1.91
C ILE A 182 -14.02 -19.63 -1.16
N PRO A 183 -13.77 -20.64 -0.30
CA PRO A 183 -14.78 -21.20 0.60
C PRO A 183 -15.37 -20.16 1.57
N GLU A 184 -16.66 -20.27 1.92
CA GLU A 184 -17.35 -19.28 2.76
C GLU A 184 -16.75 -19.13 4.16
N ASP A 185 -16.27 -20.20 4.79
CA ASP A 185 -15.58 -20.15 6.08
C ASP A 185 -14.30 -19.30 6.02
N LYS A 186 -13.58 -19.36 4.90
CA LYS A 186 -12.39 -18.53 4.65
C LYS A 186 -12.75 -17.08 4.34
N LYS A 187 -13.85 -16.82 3.63
CA LYS A 187 -14.30 -15.43 3.35
C LYS A 187 -14.54 -14.63 4.63
N ALA A 188 -15.08 -15.25 5.68
CA ALA A 188 -15.28 -14.59 6.96
C ALA A 188 -13.95 -14.10 7.57
N VAL A 189 -12.91 -14.93 7.50
CA VAL A 189 -11.57 -14.56 7.99
C VAL A 189 -10.98 -13.43 7.15
N TYR A 190 -11.02 -13.54 5.82
CA TYR A 190 -10.51 -12.47 4.95
C TYR A 190 -11.22 -11.13 5.21
N ARG A 191 -12.55 -11.12 5.33
CA ARG A 191 -13.32 -9.89 5.63
C ARG A 191 -12.96 -9.25 6.99
N SER A 192 -12.34 -10.00 7.91
CA SER A 192 -11.93 -9.47 9.21
C SER A 192 -10.63 -8.65 9.17
N TRP A 193 -9.85 -8.72 8.09
CA TRP A 193 -8.54 -8.08 8.03
C TRP A 193 -8.61 -6.56 8.03
N GLY A 194 -9.62 -6.00 7.37
CA GLY A 194 -9.82 -4.55 7.24
C GLY A 194 -8.82 -3.90 6.27
N LYS A 195 -9.02 -2.59 6.08
CA LYS A 195 -8.27 -1.77 5.12
C LYS A 195 -6.81 -1.60 5.51
N GLY A 196 -5.96 -1.54 4.49
CA GLY A 196 -4.53 -1.29 4.62
C GLY A 196 -3.79 -2.41 5.34
N LYS A 197 -4.38 -3.60 5.42
CA LYS A 197 -3.85 -4.75 6.15
C LYS A 197 -3.82 -6.03 5.30
N TYR A 198 -2.88 -6.90 5.62
CA TYR A 198 -2.70 -8.20 4.99
C TYR A 198 -2.04 -9.18 5.96
N ASP A 199 -2.49 -10.44 5.98
CA ASP A 199 -1.78 -11.50 6.70
C ASP A 199 -0.94 -12.33 5.70
N PRO A 200 0.39 -12.19 5.70
CA PRO A 200 1.26 -12.88 4.76
C PRO A 200 1.51 -14.35 5.09
N ARG A 201 0.84 -14.92 6.10
CA ARG A 201 1.05 -16.30 6.56
C ARG A 201 -0.23 -17.12 6.63
N PHE A 202 -1.40 -16.48 6.51
CA PHE A 202 -2.70 -17.13 6.61
C PHE A 202 -2.90 -18.30 5.63
N ASN A 203 -2.35 -18.20 4.42
CA ASN A 203 -2.43 -19.25 3.40
C ASN A 203 -1.68 -20.54 3.78
N PHE A 204 -0.75 -20.47 4.73
CA PHE A 204 0.06 -21.62 5.16
C PHE A 204 -0.43 -22.25 6.45
N ASP A 205 -0.72 -21.43 7.46
CA ASP A 205 -1.02 -21.95 8.81
C ASP A 205 -2.48 -21.76 9.22
N GLY A 206 -3.29 -21.06 8.41
CA GLY A 206 -4.69 -20.79 8.70
C GLY A 206 -4.94 -19.87 9.90
N LYS A 207 -3.90 -19.28 10.52
CA LYS A 207 -4.01 -18.33 11.62
C LYS A 207 -4.08 -16.91 11.08
N SER A 208 -4.87 -16.05 11.71
CA SER A 208 -5.05 -14.67 11.23
C SER A 208 -4.52 -13.64 12.24
N THR A 209 -3.47 -12.94 11.84
CA THR A 209 -2.87 -11.77 12.51
C THR A 209 -2.53 -10.72 11.43
N PRO A 210 -3.55 -10.05 10.86
CA PRO A 210 -3.37 -9.15 9.73
C PRO A 210 -2.49 -7.96 10.11
N LEU A 211 -1.48 -7.71 9.29
CA LEU A 211 -0.50 -6.65 9.49
C LEU A 211 -0.82 -5.44 8.66
N VAL A 212 -0.55 -4.26 9.22
CA VAL A 212 -0.51 -2.99 8.54
C VAL A 212 0.52 -3.05 7.40
N LEU A 213 0.12 -2.70 6.17
CA LEU A 213 1.00 -2.69 5.01
C LEU A 213 2.19 -1.71 5.25
N PRO A 214 3.45 -2.16 5.33
CA PRO A 214 4.53 -1.24 5.65
C PRO A 214 4.87 -0.33 4.45
N PRO A 215 5.40 0.88 4.69
CA PRO A 215 6.02 1.64 3.62
C PRO A 215 7.20 0.86 3.03
N ALA A 216 7.32 0.88 1.70
CA ALA A 216 8.43 0.30 0.97
C ALA A 216 9.46 1.35 0.51
N TYR A 217 9.21 2.63 0.77
CA TYR A 217 10.20 3.69 0.61
C TYR A 217 11.20 3.73 1.77
N GLY A 218 12.33 4.39 1.54
CA GLY A 218 13.31 4.71 2.56
C GLY A 218 13.97 3.47 3.15
N LEU A 219 14.02 2.35 2.44
CA LEU A 219 14.58 1.10 2.94
C LEU A 219 16.07 0.91 2.59
N ALA A 220 16.66 1.81 1.81
CA ALA A 220 18.11 1.86 1.62
C ALA A 220 18.83 1.83 2.98
N ASN A 221 19.90 1.04 3.06
CA ASN A 221 20.70 0.85 4.28
C ASN A 221 19.95 0.29 5.48
N VAL A 222 18.88 -0.49 5.24
CA VAL A 222 18.21 -1.33 6.24
C VAL A 222 18.51 -2.79 5.91
N ARG A 223 19.11 -3.53 6.84
CA ARG A 223 19.58 -4.91 6.61
C ARG A 223 18.46 -5.89 6.27
N ASN A 224 17.40 -5.89 7.07
CA ASN A 224 16.23 -6.75 6.91
C ASN A 224 14.96 -5.90 7.08
N GLU A 225 14.11 -5.85 6.06
CA GLU A 225 13.18 -4.74 5.86
C GLU A 225 11.76 -5.02 6.38
N THR A 226 11.38 -6.25 6.72
CA THR A 226 10.03 -6.56 7.24
C THR A 226 9.96 -6.49 8.76
N TYR A 227 8.75 -6.35 9.34
CA TYR A 227 8.59 -6.16 10.79
C TYR A 227 9.33 -7.17 11.67
N THR A 228 9.48 -8.41 11.21
CA THR A 228 10.17 -9.49 11.94
C THR A 228 11.58 -9.77 11.45
N ALA A 229 12.04 -9.03 10.45
CA ALA A 229 13.40 -9.12 9.90
C ALA A 229 13.82 -10.53 9.48
N ASP A 230 12.88 -11.39 9.04
CA ASP A 230 13.13 -12.80 8.72
C ASP A 230 14.31 -12.98 7.75
N ALA A 231 14.46 -12.05 6.80
CA ALA A 231 15.53 -12.00 5.79
C ALA A 231 15.47 -10.65 5.01
N PRO A 232 16.41 -10.37 4.10
CA PRO A 232 16.39 -9.19 3.24
C PRO A 232 15.19 -9.13 2.28
N ILE A 233 14.91 -7.96 1.70
CA ILE A 233 13.73 -7.75 0.84
C ILE A 233 13.70 -8.68 -0.39
N SER A 234 14.84 -9.14 -0.91
CA SER A 234 14.85 -10.10 -2.03
C SER A 234 14.25 -11.46 -1.65
N TYR A 235 14.46 -11.93 -0.42
CA TYR A 235 13.79 -13.10 0.11
C TYR A 235 12.28 -12.86 0.19
N TRP A 236 11.87 -11.70 0.69
CA TRP A 236 10.45 -11.37 0.84
C TRP A 236 9.75 -11.14 -0.49
N ASN A 237 10.42 -10.56 -1.47
CA ASN A 237 9.92 -10.46 -2.84
C ASN A 237 9.67 -11.85 -3.43
N ASN A 238 10.62 -12.78 -3.27
CA ASN A 238 10.43 -14.16 -3.73
C ASN A 238 9.27 -14.84 -3.00
N TYR A 239 9.24 -14.73 -1.67
CA TYR A 239 8.17 -15.25 -0.84
C TYR A 239 6.79 -14.74 -1.29
N VAL A 240 6.63 -13.42 -1.42
CA VAL A 240 5.35 -12.80 -1.78
C VAL A 240 4.96 -13.16 -3.22
N ALA A 241 5.88 -13.03 -4.19
CA ALA A 241 5.59 -13.34 -5.58
C ALA A 241 5.16 -14.81 -5.77
N VAL A 242 5.89 -15.76 -5.18
CA VAL A 242 5.60 -17.18 -5.36
C VAL A 242 4.41 -17.64 -4.52
N THR A 243 4.38 -17.28 -3.23
CA THR A 243 3.46 -17.92 -2.28
C THR A 243 2.18 -17.14 -2.02
N GLN A 244 2.22 -15.82 -2.14
CA GLN A 244 1.10 -14.95 -1.76
C GLN A 244 0.35 -14.47 -3.01
N MET A 245 1.07 -13.97 -4.01
CA MET A 245 0.50 -13.61 -5.30
C MET A 245 0.13 -14.87 -6.09
N GLY A 246 0.93 -15.94 -5.95
CA GLY A 246 0.70 -17.20 -6.67
C GLY A 246 1.42 -17.27 -8.01
N GLY A 247 2.52 -16.54 -8.16
CA GLY A 247 3.36 -16.53 -9.36
C GLY A 247 4.04 -17.89 -9.64
N MET A 248 4.50 -18.02 -10.87
CA MET A 248 5.31 -19.13 -11.39
C MET A 248 6.76 -18.92 -10.95
N GLY A 249 7.17 -19.60 -9.88
CA GLY A 249 8.54 -19.51 -9.38
C GLY A 249 8.80 -20.46 -8.22
N ASN A 250 10.02 -20.37 -7.70
CA ASN A 250 10.54 -21.31 -6.71
C ASN A 250 10.87 -20.61 -5.39
N PHE A 251 10.35 -21.14 -4.28
CA PHE A 251 10.62 -20.63 -2.95
C PHE A 251 10.76 -21.77 -1.94
N SER A 252 11.76 -21.67 -1.07
CA SER A 252 12.01 -22.62 0.01
C SER A 252 12.36 -21.89 1.30
N GLU A 253 11.65 -22.21 2.37
CA GLU A 253 11.97 -21.83 3.76
C GLU A 253 11.75 -23.04 4.67
N PRO A 254 12.76 -23.92 4.81
CA PRO A 254 12.66 -25.12 5.63
C PRO A 254 12.37 -24.84 7.11
N ARG A 255 12.77 -23.68 7.66
CA ARG A 255 12.52 -23.33 9.07
C ARG A 255 11.04 -23.13 9.37
N LEU A 256 10.23 -22.88 8.34
CA LEU A 256 8.78 -22.73 8.41
C LEU A 256 8.04 -23.88 7.70
N GLY A 257 8.76 -24.86 7.14
CA GLY A 257 8.17 -25.96 6.37
C GLY A 257 7.53 -25.54 5.05
N ILE A 258 8.03 -24.46 4.42
CA ILE A 258 7.48 -23.93 3.18
C ILE A 258 8.38 -24.36 2.01
N GLU A 259 7.79 -25.03 1.03
CA GLU A 259 8.46 -25.40 -0.22
C GLU A 259 7.46 -25.31 -1.37
N VAL A 260 7.79 -24.49 -2.36
CA VAL A 260 7.00 -24.30 -3.58
C VAL A 260 7.96 -24.36 -4.76
N HIS A 261 7.66 -25.25 -5.71
CA HIS A 261 8.41 -25.40 -6.94
C HIS A 261 7.45 -25.36 -8.14
N ARG A 262 7.73 -24.50 -9.12
CA ARG A 262 6.93 -24.30 -10.33
C ARG A 262 7.85 -24.04 -11.51
N GLU A 263 7.54 -24.66 -12.64
CA GLU A 263 8.30 -24.51 -13.89
C GLU A 263 7.38 -23.99 -15.01
N PRO A 264 7.81 -22.96 -15.78
CA PRO A 264 9.08 -22.23 -15.66
C PRO A 264 9.14 -21.30 -14.44
N ASP A 265 10.35 -21.04 -13.92
CA ASP A 265 10.58 -20.00 -12.91
C ASP A 265 10.65 -18.60 -13.55
N LEU A 266 9.62 -17.79 -13.30
CA LEU A 266 9.48 -16.41 -13.76
C LEU A 266 9.91 -15.37 -12.72
N VAL A 267 10.20 -15.79 -11.48
CA VAL A 267 10.45 -14.88 -10.34
C VAL A 267 11.93 -14.64 -10.13
N THR A 268 12.74 -15.71 -10.07
CA THR A 268 14.11 -15.65 -9.55
C THR A 268 14.99 -14.63 -10.28
N ALA A 269 14.92 -14.58 -11.61
CA ALA A 269 15.72 -13.67 -12.43
C ALA A 269 15.36 -12.18 -12.23
N ARG A 270 14.15 -11.88 -11.72
CA ARG A 270 13.64 -10.51 -11.55
C ARG A 270 14.01 -9.88 -10.20
N LEU A 271 14.41 -10.71 -9.23
CA LEU A 271 14.68 -10.28 -7.85
C LEU A 271 15.79 -9.21 -7.73
N PRO A 272 16.91 -9.25 -8.49
CA PRO A 272 17.94 -8.23 -8.38
C PRO A 272 17.45 -6.84 -8.80
N ALA A 273 16.78 -6.74 -9.95
CA ALA A 273 16.23 -5.49 -10.47
C ALA A 273 15.15 -4.93 -9.53
N LEU A 274 14.22 -5.80 -9.08
CA LEU A 274 13.18 -5.41 -8.15
C LEU A 274 13.75 -4.86 -6.82
N ARG A 275 14.78 -5.51 -6.28
CA ARG A 275 15.48 -5.04 -5.07
C ARG A 275 16.15 -3.68 -5.30
N ALA A 276 16.85 -3.51 -6.43
CA ALA A 276 17.51 -2.25 -6.78
C ALA A 276 16.51 -1.09 -6.81
N TYR A 277 15.36 -1.29 -7.45
CA TYR A 277 14.30 -0.28 -7.49
C TYR A 277 13.70 0.02 -6.11
N GLN A 278 13.39 -1.00 -5.30
CA GLN A 278 12.85 -0.77 -3.95
C GLN A 278 13.84 0.00 -3.07
N HIS A 279 15.14 -0.27 -3.19
CA HIS A 279 16.17 0.49 -2.47
C HIS A 279 16.35 1.91 -3.01
N SER A 280 15.99 2.19 -4.28
CA SER A 280 16.02 3.55 -4.82
C SER A 280 14.82 4.42 -4.40
N LEU A 281 13.77 3.83 -3.82
CA LEU A 281 12.59 4.57 -3.36
C LEU A 281 12.95 5.43 -2.16
N ALA A 282 13.07 6.74 -2.37
CA ALA A 282 13.37 7.70 -1.31
C ALA A 282 12.16 7.91 -0.37
N ALA A 283 12.44 8.09 0.92
CA ALA A 283 11.41 8.51 1.86
C ALA A 283 10.95 9.95 1.58
N PRO A 284 9.70 10.29 1.94
CA PRO A 284 9.23 11.67 1.88
C PRO A 284 10.11 12.61 2.69
N ARG A 285 10.23 13.87 2.24
CA ARG A 285 11.12 14.84 2.87
C ARG A 285 10.67 15.19 4.30
N SER A 286 11.64 15.25 5.20
CA SER A 286 11.48 15.77 6.56
C SER A 286 11.22 17.28 6.57
N MET A 287 10.67 17.78 7.68
CA MET A 287 10.43 19.20 7.92
C MET A 287 11.53 19.80 8.80
N ALA A 288 11.71 21.12 8.71
CA ALA A 288 12.52 21.86 9.67
C ALA A 288 11.87 21.83 11.06
N LEU A 289 12.70 21.74 12.11
CA LEU A 289 12.23 21.75 13.49
C LEU A 289 11.89 23.17 13.94
N ASP A 290 10.73 23.31 14.59
CA ASP A 290 10.41 24.47 15.40
C ASP A 290 10.99 24.32 16.83
N ALA A 291 10.75 25.31 17.70
CA ALA A 291 11.26 25.27 19.07
C ALA A 291 10.72 24.07 19.89
N ALA A 292 9.50 23.61 19.61
CA ALA A 292 8.93 22.44 20.28
C ALA A 292 9.57 21.14 19.78
N GLY A 293 9.72 21.00 18.46
CA GLY A 293 10.42 19.89 17.83
C GLY A 293 11.89 19.79 18.28
N GLN A 294 12.56 20.92 18.50
CA GLN A 294 13.94 20.91 19.02
C GLN A 294 14.00 20.36 20.46
N ARG A 295 13.08 20.75 21.35
CA ARG A 295 12.97 20.16 22.69
C ARG A 295 12.59 18.69 22.63
N GLY A 296 11.68 18.33 21.72
CA GLY A 296 11.27 16.96 21.43
C GLY A 296 12.43 16.09 20.99
N LYS A 297 13.32 16.63 20.15
CA LYS A 297 14.55 15.94 19.74
C LYS A 297 15.43 15.61 20.94
N THR A 298 15.57 16.50 21.92
CA THR A 298 16.32 16.20 23.16
C THR A 298 15.69 15.04 23.95
N VAL A 299 14.35 14.97 24.00
CA VAL A 299 13.66 13.82 24.60
C VAL A 299 13.93 12.55 23.79
N PHE A 300 13.82 12.61 22.47
CA PHE A 300 14.08 11.47 21.58
C PHE A 300 15.52 10.95 21.73
N ASP A 301 16.50 11.84 21.69
CA ASP A 301 17.93 11.50 21.77
C ASP A 301 18.26 10.80 23.10
N SER A 302 17.56 11.14 24.20
CA SER A 302 17.79 10.52 25.50
C SER A 302 17.00 9.23 25.73
N GLN A 303 15.80 9.08 25.16
CA GLN A 303 14.89 7.99 25.48
C GLN A 303 14.71 6.95 24.37
N CYS A 304 14.80 7.36 23.10
CA CYS A 304 14.40 6.56 21.94
C CYS A 304 15.58 6.10 21.09
N SER A 305 16.69 6.82 21.15
CA SER A 305 17.89 6.60 20.32
C SER A 305 18.59 5.26 20.58
N GLY A 306 18.31 4.58 21.69
CA GLY A 306 18.87 3.26 22.00
C GLY A 306 18.49 2.18 20.98
N CYS A 307 17.30 2.27 20.38
CA CYS A 307 16.84 1.37 19.31
C CYS A 307 16.89 2.07 17.95
N HIS A 308 16.46 3.34 17.89
CA HIS A 308 16.45 4.15 16.67
C HIS A 308 17.81 4.81 16.42
N VAL A 309 18.84 3.99 16.19
CA VAL A 309 20.24 4.42 16.16
C VAL A 309 20.69 4.94 14.78
N GLY A 310 21.57 5.95 14.81
CA GLY A 310 22.32 6.44 13.65
C GLY A 310 21.48 7.05 12.52
N GLY A 311 22.13 7.41 11.40
CA GLY A 311 21.44 7.97 10.22
C GLY A 311 20.46 7.00 9.55
N ASN A 312 20.63 5.69 9.77
CA ASN A 312 19.74 4.66 9.25
C ASN A 312 18.52 4.40 10.17
N GLY A 313 18.52 4.91 11.40
CA GLY A 313 17.38 4.92 12.33
C GLY A 313 16.95 3.56 12.87
N THR A 314 17.85 2.57 12.91
CA THR A 314 17.55 1.20 13.35
C THR A 314 18.79 0.42 13.77
N ASP A 315 18.69 -0.29 14.88
CA ASP A 315 19.69 -1.22 15.43
C ASP A 315 19.64 -2.62 14.79
N ASN A 316 18.61 -2.90 13.98
CA ASN A 316 18.51 -4.07 13.10
C ASN A 316 19.74 -4.25 12.20
N ASN A 317 20.42 -3.16 11.84
CA ASN A 317 21.66 -3.22 11.07
C ASN A 317 22.81 -3.89 11.83
N ALA A 318 22.81 -3.78 13.17
CA ALA A 318 23.70 -4.51 14.05
C ALA A 318 23.18 -5.92 14.38
N GLY A 319 22.05 -6.34 13.81
CA GLY A 319 21.41 -7.64 14.07
C GLY A 319 20.58 -7.68 15.34
N VAL A 320 20.25 -6.53 15.93
CA VAL A 320 19.40 -6.45 17.13
C VAL A 320 17.93 -6.59 16.74
N LEU A 321 17.23 -7.48 17.43
CA LEU A 321 15.78 -7.68 17.35
C LEU A 321 15.23 -7.73 18.78
N HIS A 322 14.00 -7.27 18.95
CA HIS A 322 13.35 -7.11 20.24
C HIS A 322 12.24 -8.12 20.44
N ASP A 323 12.13 -8.62 21.66
CA ASP A 323 11.02 -9.50 22.03
C ASP A 323 9.69 -8.70 22.01
N PRO A 324 8.56 -9.31 21.59
CA PRO A 324 7.25 -8.64 21.63
C PRO A 324 6.94 -8.10 23.03
N ALA A 325 7.24 -8.90 24.06
CA ALA A 325 7.09 -8.49 25.45
C ALA A 325 7.93 -7.26 25.76
N GLU A 326 9.20 -7.17 25.34
CA GLU A 326 10.07 -6.01 25.56
C GLU A 326 9.44 -4.72 25.05
N THR A 327 8.94 -4.74 23.82
CA THR A 327 8.33 -3.58 23.14
C THR A 327 6.86 -3.35 23.53
N GLY A 328 6.23 -4.30 24.23
CA GLY A 328 4.80 -4.27 24.54
C GLY A 328 3.91 -4.49 23.32
N MET A 329 4.45 -5.12 22.28
CA MET A 329 3.75 -5.44 21.03
C MET A 329 3.10 -6.82 21.11
N ASP A 330 2.04 -7.03 20.33
CA ASP A 330 1.45 -8.37 20.17
C ASP A 330 2.47 -9.34 19.57
N GLY A 331 2.58 -10.53 20.17
CA GLY A 331 3.55 -11.56 19.76
C GLY A 331 3.01 -12.55 18.74
N ALA A 332 1.70 -12.56 18.47
CA ALA A 332 1.06 -13.65 17.75
C ALA A 332 1.56 -13.76 16.30
N TYR A 333 1.83 -12.63 15.63
CA TYR A 333 2.46 -12.68 14.31
C TYR A 333 3.92 -13.16 14.40
N ALA A 334 4.73 -12.56 15.29
CA ALA A 334 6.13 -12.91 15.44
C ALA A 334 6.35 -14.41 15.70
N GLU A 335 5.55 -15.04 16.56
CA GLU A 335 5.65 -16.48 16.85
C GLU A 335 5.55 -17.39 15.61
N ARG A 336 4.91 -16.91 14.55
CA ARG A 336 4.73 -17.60 13.27
C ARG A 336 5.89 -17.35 12.30
N THR A 337 6.90 -16.57 12.69
CA THR A 337 8.05 -16.22 11.87
C THR A 337 9.35 -16.88 12.33
N VAL A 338 10.36 -16.78 11.47
CA VAL A 338 11.68 -17.37 11.72
C VAL A 338 12.31 -16.81 13.00
N ASN A 339 12.29 -15.48 13.14
CA ASN A 339 13.02 -14.81 14.21
C ASN A 339 12.21 -14.68 15.51
N LYS A 340 10.88 -14.78 15.45
CA LYS A 340 9.99 -14.66 16.63
C LYS A 340 10.11 -13.35 17.39
N ARG A 341 10.64 -12.32 16.74
CA ARG A 341 10.97 -11.01 17.28
C ARG A 341 10.66 -9.92 16.27
N TYR A 342 10.62 -8.68 16.75
CA TYR A 342 10.44 -7.50 15.89
C TYR A 342 11.73 -6.71 15.75
N ARG A 343 11.93 -6.13 14.57
CA ARG A 343 12.98 -5.13 14.36
C ARG A 343 12.53 -3.75 14.80
N THR A 344 13.49 -2.89 15.13
CA THR A 344 13.24 -1.46 15.21
C THR A 344 12.93 -0.90 13.82
N THR A 345 11.78 -0.23 13.66
CA THR A 345 11.40 0.36 12.37
C THR A 345 12.07 1.72 12.16
N PRO A 346 12.76 1.97 11.03
CA PRO A 346 13.23 3.31 10.69
C PRO A 346 12.09 4.31 10.64
N LEU A 347 12.35 5.53 11.12
CA LEU A 347 11.34 6.58 11.27
C LEU A 347 11.31 7.56 10.08
N ARG A 348 11.92 7.22 8.95
CA ARG A 348 11.94 8.09 7.77
C ARG A 348 10.53 8.21 7.19
N GLY A 349 10.01 9.44 7.05
CA GLY A 349 8.66 9.68 6.55
C GLY A 349 7.57 9.19 7.50
N LEU A 350 7.86 9.13 8.80
CA LEU A 350 6.98 8.56 9.84
C LEU A 350 5.59 9.19 9.85
N ARG A 351 5.49 10.50 9.62
CA ARG A 351 4.22 11.24 9.67
C ARG A 351 3.20 10.85 8.59
N PHE A 352 3.63 10.13 7.55
CA PHE A 352 2.83 9.90 6.35
C PHE A 352 2.06 8.58 6.32
N HIS A 353 2.27 7.69 7.29
CA HIS A 353 1.74 6.33 7.20
C HIS A 353 1.00 5.82 8.45
N PRO A 354 0.19 6.63 9.17
CA PRO A 354 -0.69 6.09 10.20
C PRO A 354 -1.61 5.00 9.60
N PRO A 355 -2.10 4.04 10.40
CA PRO A 355 -1.77 3.83 11.82
C PRO A 355 -0.36 3.25 12.00
N TYR A 356 0.11 3.20 13.25
CA TYR A 356 1.44 2.78 13.66
C TYR A 356 1.45 1.40 14.30
N PHE A 357 2.66 0.85 14.43
CA PHE A 357 2.94 -0.56 14.77
C PHE A 357 2.56 -1.54 13.66
N HIS A 358 2.95 -2.80 13.84
CA HIS A 358 2.73 -3.84 12.84
C HIS A 358 1.25 -4.21 12.69
N ASP A 359 0.45 -4.01 13.73
CA ASP A 359 -0.97 -4.36 13.82
C ASP A 359 -1.90 -3.14 13.72
N GLY A 360 -1.35 -1.93 13.72
CA GLY A 360 -2.13 -0.68 13.65
C GLY A 360 -2.78 -0.29 14.97
N SER A 361 -2.33 -0.83 16.10
CA SER A 361 -2.90 -0.58 17.43
C SER A 361 -2.74 0.87 17.91
N ALA A 362 -1.87 1.66 17.30
CA ALA A 362 -1.74 3.10 17.56
C ALA A 362 -2.23 3.92 16.36
N ALA A 363 -3.30 4.71 16.54
CA ALA A 363 -3.84 5.54 15.47
C ALA A 363 -2.99 6.80 15.21
N THR A 364 -2.33 7.32 16.24
CA THR A 364 -1.59 8.59 16.20
C THR A 364 -0.19 8.45 16.79
N LEU A 365 0.69 9.42 16.50
CA LEU A 365 2.00 9.50 17.15
C LEU A 365 1.90 9.74 18.65
N ALA A 366 0.84 10.42 19.11
CA ALA A 366 0.56 10.55 20.54
C ALA A 366 0.30 9.19 21.20
N ASP A 367 -0.41 8.29 20.53
CA ASP A 367 -0.63 6.91 21.02
C ASP A 367 0.70 6.13 21.09
N VAL A 368 1.58 6.30 20.09
CA VAL A 368 2.92 5.69 20.09
C VAL A 368 3.76 6.19 21.26
N VAL A 369 3.80 7.51 21.49
CA VAL A 369 4.54 8.11 22.60
C VAL A 369 3.98 7.66 23.93
N ALA A 370 2.66 7.69 24.10
CA ALA A 370 2.00 7.23 25.32
C ALA A 370 2.25 5.75 25.60
N HIS A 371 2.27 4.90 24.55
CA HIS A 371 2.62 3.49 24.65
C HIS A 371 4.03 3.30 25.24
N TYR A 372 5.05 3.93 24.65
CA TYR A 372 6.43 3.76 25.12
C TYR A 372 6.70 4.45 26.46
N ASN A 373 6.04 5.58 26.74
CA ASN A 373 6.12 6.24 28.05
C ASN A 373 5.66 5.30 29.17
N ARG A 374 4.56 4.57 28.96
CA ARG A 374 4.09 3.53 29.90
C ARG A 374 5.01 2.32 29.89
N ARG A 375 5.29 1.75 28.71
CA ARG A 375 6.00 0.47 28.56
C ARG A 375 7.40 0.51 29.18
N ARG A 376 8.09 1.64 29.04
CA ARG A 376 9.45 1.84 29.55
C ARG A 376 9.52 2.70 30.81
N SER A 377 8.37 3.06 31.39
CA SER A 377 8.27 3.87 32.62
C SER A 377 9.10 5.15 32.56
N LEU A 378 9.02 5.86 31.42
CA LEU A 378 9.88 7.03 31.15
C LEU A 378 9.51 8.26 31.99
N ASN A 379 8.32 8.28 32.59
CA ASN A 379 7.79 9.38 33.40
C ASN A 379 7.82 10.74 32.67
N LEU A 380 7.58 10.74 31.36
CA LEU A 380 7.53 11.96 30.56
C LEU A 380 6.30 12.80 30.94
N THR A 381 6.52 14.08 31.22
CA THR A 381 5.45 15.07 31.40
C THR A 381 4.63 15.25 30.12
N ASP A 382 3.42 15.79 30.24
CA ASP A 382 2.57 16.06 29.07
C ASP A 382 3.24 17.01 28.06
N VAL A 383 4.05 17.97 28.55
CA VAL A 383 4.81 18.88 27.69
C VAL A 383 5.88 18.10 26.91
N GLN A 384 6.65 17.23 27.58
CA GLN A 384 7.67 16.41 26.93
C GLN A 384 7.07 15.45 25.90
N GLN A 385 5.91 14.85 26.20
CA GLN A 385 5.23 13.96 25.26
C GLN A 385 4.77 14.74 24.01
N ARG A 386 4.18 15.93 24.17
CA ARG A 386 3.79 16.78 23.03
C ARG A 386 4.98 17.26 22.22
N ASP A 387 6.05 17.70 22.87
CA ASP A 387 7.29 18.11 22.20
C ASP A 387 7.90 16.93 21.42
N LEU A 388 7.92 15.72 22.01
CA LEU A 388 8.36 14.51 21.31
C LEU A 388 7.49 14.18 20.09
N VAL A 389 6.16 14.30 20.20
CA VAL A 389 5.27 14.16 19.04
C VAL A 389 5.62 15.18 17.95
N ARG A 390 5.87 16.45 18.30
CA ARG A 390 6.31 17.47 17.32
C ARG A 390 7.61 17.11 16.62
N TYR A 391 8.56 16.51 17.33
CA TYR A 391 9.77 16.00 16.70
C TYR A 391 9.45 14.86 15.71
N LEU A 392 8.65 13.89 16.12
CA LEU A 392 8.27 12.75 15.27
C LEU A 392 7.46 13.17 14.02
N GLU A 393 6.62 14.20 14.13
CA GLU A 393 5.90 14.81 12.99
C GLU A 393 6.81 15.51 11.99
N SER A 394 8.07 15.79 12.36
CA SER A 394 9.04 16.38 11.44
C SER A 394 9.76 15.34 10.57
N LEU A 395 9.70 14.05 10.93
CA LEU A 395 10.48 12.96 10.32
C LEU A 395 9.92 12.40 9.01
#